data_AF-A0A2H0WLU8-F1
#
_entry.id   AF-A0A2H0WLU8-F1
#
_cell.length_a   1.000
_cell.length_b   1.000
_cell.length_c   1.000
_cell.angle_alpha   90.00
_cell.angle_beta   90.00
_cell.angle_gamma   90.00
#
_symmetry.space_group_name_H-M   'P 1'
#
loop_
_entity.id
_entity.type
_entity.pdbx_description
1 polymer ?
#
loop_
_entity_poly.entity_id
_entity_poly.type
_entity_poly.pdbx_seq_one_letter_code
_entity_poly.pdbx_strand_id
1 'polypeptide(L)'
;MKGLNYLVPFFTAIVILAPLLVFAGGLVPCGGKTEPDCDFCQLAKLIDEVINFILFNLALPVSVIALIAAGIIFLTGGDSPEKIKRGKDIFKYTIIGLVIAFSAWLIVDTILRGLVTKDYLDSLPWNEFPACELFKKT
;
A
#
# COMPACT_ATOMS: atom_id res chain seq x y z
N MET A 1 16.07 -18.97 16.62
CA MET A 1 15.80 -19.31 15.20
C MET A 1 14.38 -19.83 14.93
N LYS A 2 13.49 -20.00 15.92
CA LYS A 2 12.12 -20.54 15.69
C LYS A 2 11.11 -19.49 15.17
N GLY A 3 11.18 -18.23 15.61
CA GLY A 3 10.17 -17.20 15.24
C GLY A 3 10.16 -16.78 13.77
N LEU A 4 11.31 -16.84 13.08
CA LEU A 4 11.38 -16.53 11.64
C LEU A 4 10.65 -17.58 10.80
N ASN A 5 10.68 -18.86 11.23
CA ASN A 5 10.05 -19.96 10.50
C ASN A 5 8.52 -20.03 10.70
N TYR A 6 7.96 -19.27 11.65
CA TYR A 6 6.51 -19.10 11.83
C TYR A 6 5.98 -17.83 11.15
N LEU A 7 6.81 -16.81 10.95
CA LEU A 7 6.44 -15.60 10.18
C LEU A 7 6.34 -15.87 8.68
N VAL A 8 7.22 -16.72 8.14
CA VAL A 8 7.22 -17.10 6.71
C VAL A 8 5.91 -17.78 6.27
N PRO A 9 5.37 -18.81 6.97
CA PRO A 9 4.11 -19.43 6.58
C PRO A 9 2.91 -18.49 6.69
N PHE A 10 2.91 -17.54 7.64
CA PHE A 10 1.88 -16.50 7.78
C PHE A 10 1.92 -15.52 6.58
N PHE A 11 3.13 -15.13 6.17
CA PHE A 11 3.34 -14.27 5.00
C PHE A 11 2.93 -14.97 3.69
N THR A 12 3.27 -16.24 3.51
CA THR A 12 2.84 -17.03 2.34
C THR A 12 1.34 -17.31 2.35
N ALA A 13 0.73 -17.57 3.52
CA ALA A 13 -0.71 -17.74 3.62
C ALA A 13 -1.46 -16.46 3.26
N ILE A 14 -0.95 -15.28 3.67
CA ILE A 14 -1.49 -13.98 3.28
C ILE A 14 -1.38 -13.75 1.76
N VAL A 15 -0.25 -14.08 1.14
CA VAL A 15 -0.07 -13.94 -0.31
C VAL A 15 -1.00 -14.88 -1.10
N ILE A 16 -1.27 -16.08 -0.57
CA ILE A 16 -2.17 -17.06 -1.20
C ILE A 16 -3.65 -16.72 -0.95
N LEU A 17 -4.00 -16.10 0.20
CA LEU A 17 -5.36 -15.62 0.49
C LEU A 17 -5.67 -14.22 -0.05
N ALA A 18 -4.66 -13.44 -0.46
CA ALA A 18 -4.83 -12.11 -1.04
C ALA A 18 -5.84 -12.06 -2.21
N PRO A 19 -5.87 -13.03 -3.15
CA PRO A 19 -6.86 -13.03 -4.24
C PRO A 19 -8.31 -13.13 -3.75
N LEU A 20 -8.56 -13.81 -2.62
CA LEU A 20 -9.90 -13.94 -2.04
C LEU A 20 -10.37 -12.65 -1.38
N LEU A 21 -9.45 -11.91 -0.75
CA LEU A 21 -9.74 -10.62 -0.12
C LEU A 21 -10.02 -9.52 -1.17
N VAL A 22 -9.36 -9.59 -2.32
CA VAL A 22 -9.56 -8.66 -3.44
C VAL A 22 -10.96 -8.78 -4.04
N PHE A 23 -11.50 -10.00 -4.15
CA PHE A 23 -12.80 -10.23 -4.80
C PHE A 23 -14.01 -9.86 -3.93
N ALA A 24 -13.87 -9.87 -2.61
CA ALA A 24 -14.95 -9.52 -1.68
C ALA A 24 -15.00 -8.01 -1.34
N GLY A 25 -13.89 -7.29 -1.54
CA GLY A 25 -13.75 -5.87 -1.19
C GLY A 25 -14.24 -4.87 -2.23
N GLY A 26 -14.79 -5.31 -3.37
CA GLY A 26 -15.24 -4.39 -4.43
C GLY A 26 -14.10 -3.60 -5.06
N LEU A 27 -12.90 -4.20 -5.15
CA LEU A 27 -11.71 -3.51 -5.64
C LEU A 27 -11.82 -3.11 -7.12
N VAL A 28 -12.63 -3.82 -7.92
CA VAL A 28 -12.93 -3.50 -9.32
C VAL A 28 -14.29 -2.79 -9.39
N PRO A 29 -14.34 -1.47 -9.65
CA PRO A 29 -15.57 -0.68 -9.59
C PRO A 29 -16.36 -0.66 -10.91
N CYS A 30 -16.25 -1.71 -11.75
CA CYS A 30 -16.94 -1.76 -13.04
C CYS A 30 -17.24 -3.20 -13.51
N GLY A 31 -18.25 -3.34 -14.38
CA GLY A 31 -18.59 -4.61 -15.02
C GLY A 31 -19.65 -5.48 -14.31
N GLY A 32 -20.21 -5.05 -13.19
CA GLY A 32 -21.39 -5.68 -12.59
C GLY A 32 -22.71 -5.17 -13.16
N LYS A 33 -23.79 -5.92 -12.90
CA LYS A 33 -25.15 -5.63 -13.45
C LYS A 33 -25.76 -4.30 -12.97
N THR A 34 -25.16 -3.67 -11.96
CA THR A 34 -25.55 -2.38 -11.35
C THR A 34 -24.41 -1.35 -11.37
N GLU A 35 -23.29 -1.65 -12.02
CA GLU A 35 -22.11 -0.79 -12.08
C GLU A 35 -21.95 -0.19 -13.49
N PRO A 36 -21.35 1.01 -13.60
CA PRO A 36 -21.12 1.64 -14.88
C PRO A 36 -20.13 0.85 -15.74
N ASP A 37 -20.23 0.98 -17.06
CA ASP A 37 -19.31 0.36 -18.03
C ASP A 37 -17.85 0.73 -17.72
N CYS A 38 -16.91 -0.20 -17.94
CA CYS A 38 -15.50 0.03 -17.66
C CYS A 38 -14.90 1.05 -18.63
N ASP A 39 -14.79 2.30 -18.18
CA ASP A 39 -14.10 3.39 -18.86
C ASP A 39 -12.77 3.74 -18.15
N PHE A 40 -11.95 4.60 -18.77
CA PHE A 40 -10.67 5.08 -18.23
C PHE A 40 -10.80 5.68 -16.82
N CYS A 41 -11.97 6.20 -16.47
CA CYS A 41 -12.27 6.74 -15.16
C CYS A 41 -12.37 5.70 -14.04
N GLN A 42 -12.97 4.55 -14.36
CA GLN A 42 -13.10 3.42 -13.45
C GLN A 42 -11.75 2.73 -13.29
N LEU A 43 -10.89 2.80 -14.31
CA LEU A 43 -9.49 2.38 -14.21
C LEU A 43 -8.69 3.26 -13.22
N ALA A 44 -8.86 4.58 -13.26
CA ALA A 44 -8.21 5.47 -12.31
C ALA A 44 -8.68 5.21 -10.86
N LYS A 45 -9.99 5.00 -10.65
CA LYS A 45 -10.55 4.62 -9.35
C LYS A 45 -10.06 3.25 -8.87
N LEU A 46 -9.96 2.27 -9.77
CA LEU A 46 -9.39 0.96 -9.46
C LEU A 46 -7.95 1.09 -8.94
N ILE A 47 -7.12 1.91 -9.61
CA ILE A 47 -5.73 2.12 -9.21
C ILE A 47 -5.65 2.67 -7.78
N ASP A 48 -6.53 3.59 -7.42
CA ASP A 48 -6.55 4.09 -6.06
C ASP A 48 -7.07 3.10 -5.03
N GLU A 49 -8.17 2.40 -5.29
CA GLU A 49 -8.66 1.36 -4.38
C GLU A 49 -7.58 0.29 -4.15
N VAL A 50 -6.81 -0.05 -5.19
CA VAL A 50 -5.64 -0.92 -5.10
C VAL A 50 -4.53 -0.30 -4.24
N ILE A 51 -4.20 0.98 -4.45
CA ILE A 51 -3.15 1.67 -3.68
C ILE A 51 -3.56 1.79 -2.21
N ASN A 52 -4.81 2.14 -1.92
CA ASN A 52 -5.35 2.20 -0.56
C ASN A 52 -5.37 0.83 0.09
N PHE A 53 -5.78 -0.21 -0.64
CA PHE A 53 -5.71 -1.58 -0.13
C PHE A 53 -4.28 -2.00 0.18
N ILE A 54 -3.32 -1.72 -0.70
CA ILE A 54 -1.90 -2.07 -0.46
C ILE A 54 -1.32 -1.26 0.71
N LEU A 55 -1.61 0.03 0.81
CA LEU A 55 -1.07 0.90 1.86
C LEU A 55 -1.72 0.59 3.23
N PHE A 56 -3.05 0.66 3.29
CA PHE A 56 -3.78 0.59 4.56
C PHE A 56 -4.04 -0.85 5.01
N ASN A 57 -4.40 -1.76 4.10
CA ASN A 57 -4.77 -3.13 4.48
C ASN A 57 -3.56 -4.09 4.52
N LEU A 58 -2.46 -3.76 3.84
CA LEU A 58 -1.29 -4.65 3.76
C LEU A 58 -0.03 -4.02 4.38
N ALA A 59 0.41 -2.86 3.90
CA ALA A 59 1.70 -2.28 4.28
C ALA A 59 1.75 -1.86 5.75
N LEU A 60 0.70 -1.20 6.27
CA LEU A 60 0.63 -0.81 7.69
C LEU A 60 0.67 -2.02 8.65
N PRO A 61 -0.22 -3.01 8.57
CA PRO A 61 -0.19 -4.15 9.51
C PRO A 61 1.10 -4.97 9.41
N VAL A 62 1.63 -5.16 8.19
CA VAL A 62 2.91 -5.85 7.99
C VAL A 62 4.06 -5.10 8.65
N SER A 63 4.11 -3.78 8.47
CA SER A 63 5.16 -2.95 9.07
C SER A 63 5.13 -3.02 10.60
N VAL A 64 3.93 -2.99 11.21
CA VAL A 64 3.77 -3.12 12.67
C VAL A 64 4.30 -4.46 13.15
N ILE A 65 3.97 -5.57 12.48
CA ILE A 65 4.45 -6.91 12.86
C ILE A 65 5.98 -7.00 12.72
N ALA A 66 6.55 -6.43 11.64
CA ALA A 66 7.99 -6.42 11.43
C ALA A 66 8.73 -5.61 12.50
N LEU A 67 8.18 -4.47 12.93
CA LEU A 67 8.73 -3.65 14.01
C LEU A 67 8.67 -4.38 15.36
N ILE A 68 7.58 -5.07 15.67
CA ILE A 68 7.45 -5.89 16.88
C ILE A 68 8.51 -7.01 16.87
N ALA A 69 8.65 -7.71 15.74
CA ALA A 69 9.66 -8.76 15.59
C ALA A 69 11.10 -8.22 15.75
N ALA A 70 11.39 -7.04 15.18
CA ALA A 70 12.67 -6.36 15.35
C ALA A 70 12.92 -6.01 16.82
N GLY A 71 11.91 -5.48 17.52
CA GLY A 71 11.98 -5.17 18.96
C GLY A 71 12.29 -6.40 19.81
N ILE A 72 11.61 -7.52 19.56
CA ILE A 72 11.85 -8.78 20.30
C ILE A 72 13.28 -9.28 20.05
N ILE A 73 13.77 -9.25 18.81
CA ILE A 73 15.14 -9.70 18.47
C ILE A 73 16.19 -8.79 19.12
N PHE A 74 15.91 -7.49 19.19
CA PHE A 74 16.80 -6.53 19.82
C PHE A 74 16.88 -6.75 21.34
N LEU A 75 15.73 -6.92 22.01
CA LEU A 75 15.67 -7.14 23.47
C LEU A 75 16.19 -8.52 23.89
N THR A 76 15.95 -9.57 23.09
CA THR A 76 16.45 -10.93 23.36
C THR A 76 17.88 -11.17 22.84
N GLY A 77 18.49 -10.15 22.23
CA GLY A 77 19.82 -10.21 21.62
C GLY A 77 20.96 -10.29 22.64
N GLY A 78 20.75 -9.80 23.87
CA GLY A 78 21.75 -9.76 24.92
C GLY A 78 23.06 -9.12 24.42
N ASP A 79 24.19 -9.78 24.67
CA ASP A 79 25.53 -9.33 24.29
C ASP A 79 26.02 -9.91 22.94
N SER A 80 25.14 -10.59 22.19
CA SER A 80 25.52 -11.15 20.89
C SER A 80 25.48 -10.07 19.79
N PRO A 81 26.64 -9.64 19.25
CA PRO A 81 26.67 -8.54 18.28
C PRO A 81 25.90 -8.87 16.99
N GLU A 82 25.81 -10.16 16.64
CA GLU A 82 25.07 -10.63 15.46
C GLU A 82 23.55 -10.40 15.58
N LYS A 83 22.95 -10.68 16.75
CA LYS A 83 21.51 -10.49 16.95
C LYS A 83 21.14 -9.01 17.07
N ILE A 84 21.99 -8.21 17.71
CA ILE A 84 21.82 -6.76 17.76
C ILE A 84 21.88 -6.15 16.35
N LYS A 85 22.86 -6.55 15.54
CA LYS A 85 22.99 -6.09 14.15
C LYS A 85 21.74 -6.46 13.35
N ARG A 86 21.29 -7.70 13.45
CA ARG A 86 20.08 -8.19 12.75
C ARG A 86 18.81 -7.44 13.16
N GLY A 87 18.61 -7.15 14.44
CA GLY A 87 17.46 -6.35 14.90
C GLY A 87 17.47 -4.93 14.34
N LYS A 88 18.65 -4.27 14.32
CA LYS A 88 18.83 -2.95 13.71
C LYS A 88 18.58 -2.96 12.21
N ASP A 89 19.04 -4.00 11.52
CA ASP A 89 18.86 -4.12 10.08
C ASP A 89 17.38 -4.27 9.71
N ILE A 90 16.64 -5.15 10.40
CA ILE A 90 15.18 -5.32 10.17
C ILE A 90 14.45 -3.99 10.41
N PHE A 91 14.79 -3.28 11.49
CA PHE A 91 14.18 -1.98 11.81
C PHE A 91 14.45 -0.94 10.71
N LYS A 92 15.70 -0.83 10.24
CA LYS A 92 16.08 0.08 9.14
C LYS A 92 15.33 -0.25 7.85
N TYR A 93 15.31 -1.52 7.45
CA TYR A 93 14.62 -1.93 6.22
C TYR A 93 13.11 -1.69 6.29
N THR A 94 12.50 -1.88 7.46
CA THR A 94 11.07 -1.62 7.65
C THR A 94 10.75 -0.13 7.51
N ILE A 95 11.55 0.75 8.11
CA ILE A 95 11.39 2.20 7.98
C ILE A 95 11.60 2.65 6.55
N ILE A 96 12.65 2.17 5.88
CA ILE A 96 12.94 2.53 4.49
C ILE A 96 11.77 2.11 3.58
N GLY A 97 11.21 0.91 3.77
CA GLY A 97 10.04 0.46 3.01
C GLY A 97 8.83 1.37 3.22
N LEU A 98 8.55 1.78 4.46
CA LEU A 98 7.44 2.67 4.79
C LEU A 98 7.64 4.07 4.18
N VAL A 99 8.85 4.61 4.28
CA VAL A 99 9.22 5.92 3.70
C VAL A 99 9.06 5.89 2.18
N ILE A 100 9.51 4.83 1.50
CA ILE A 100 9.38 4.70 0.05
C ILE A 100 7.89 4.64 -0.34
N ALA A 101 7.07 3.87 0.38
CA ALA A 101 5.65 3.74 0.09
C ALA A 101 4.90 5.08 0.19
N PHE A 102 5.11 5.84 1.27
CA PHE A 102 4.51 7.17 1.42
C PHE A 102 5.10 8.21 0.46
N SER A 103 6.40 8.12 0.18
CA SER A 103 7.07 9.03 -0.75
C SER A 103 6.56 8.84 -2.17
N ALA A 104 6.31 7.60 -2.61
CA ALA A 104 5.77 7.34 -3.94
C ALA A 104 4.41 8.03 -4.15
N TRP A 105 3.51 7.94 -3.16
CA TRP A 105 2.23 8.62 -3.20
C TRP A 105 2.38 10.16 -3.27
N LEU A 106 3.27 10.72 -2.45
CA LEU A 106 3.54 12.15 -2.40
C LEU A 106 4.19 12.68 -3.70
N ILE A 107 5.13 11.92 -4.28
CA ILE A 107 5.84 12.32 -5.51
C ILE A 107 4.87 12.37 -6.68
N VAL A 108 4.01 11.35 -6.83
CA VAL A 108 2.99 11.33 -7.89
C VAL A 108 2.05 12.52 -7.77
N ASP A 109 1.56 12.79 -6.55
CA ASP A 109 0.73 13.96 -6.25
C ASP A 109 1.44 15.27 -6.62
N THR A 110 2.72 15.41 -6.25
CA THR A 110 3.53 16.60 -6.53
C THR A 110 3.76 16.82 -8.02
N ILE A 111 4.06 15.77 -8.78
CA ILE A 111 4.29 15.85 -10.23
C ILE A 111 2.99 16.23 -10.94
N LEU A 112 1.86 15.62 -10.58
CA LEU A 112 0.57 15.90 -11.20
C LEU A 112 0.10 17.33 -10.90
N ARG A 113 0.28 17.82 -9.67
CA ARG A 113 0.05 19.22 -9.32
C ARG A 113 0.95 20.19 -10.09
N GLY A 114 2.17 19.77 -10.43
CA GLY A 114 3.10 20.58 -11.23
C GLY A 114 2.74 20.65 -12.71
N LEU A 115 2.05 19.64 -13.25
CA LEU A 115 1.74 19.52 -14.68
C LEU A 115 0.33 19.96 -15.07
N VAL A 116 -0.65 19.87 -14.16
CA VAL A 116 -2.05 20.19 -14.44
C VAL A 116 -2.36 21.63 -13.98
N THR A 117 -3.20 22.33 -14.74
CA THR A 117 -3.64 23.69 -14.39
C THR A 117 -4.34 23.72 -13.03
N LYS A 118 -3.98 24.72 -12.22
CA LYS A 118 -4.44 24.91 -10.82
C LYS A 118 -5.94 24.76 -10.61
N ASP A 119 -6.73 25.11 -11.63
CA ASP A 119 -8.20 25.10 -11.59
C ASP A 119 -8.83 23.71 -11.37
N TYR A 120 -8.09 22.62 -11.59
CA TYR A 120 -8.63 21.25 -11.49
C TYR A 120 -8.06 20.39 -10.36
N LEU A 121 -6.90 20.70 -9.77
CA LEU A 121 -6.23 19.85 -8.76
C LEU A 121 -5.92 20.52 -7.41
N ASP A 122 -6.23 21.81 -7.21
CA ASP A 122 -5.80 22.54 -6.01
C ASP A 122 -6.44 22.05 -4.69
N SER A 123 -7.52 21.27 -4.74
CA SER A 123 -8.23 20.77 -3.55
C SER A 123 -8.38 19.25 -3.44
N LEU A 124 -7.93 18.48 -4.43
CA LEU A 124 -8.18 17.03 -4.50
C LEU A 124 -6.86 16.23 -4.57
N PRO A 125 -6.74 15.08 -3.89
CA PRO A 125 -5.64 14.15 -4.13
C PRO A 125 -5.71 13.63 -5.56
N TRP A 126 -4.57 13.25 -6.15
CA TRP A 126 -4.52 12.73 -7.52
C TRP A 126 -5.50 11.57 -7.80
N ASN A 127 -5.92 10.85 -6.76
CA ASN A 127 -6.96 9.84 -6.84
C ASN A 127 -8.31 10.36 -7.40
N GLU A 128 -8.72 11.57 -7.03
CA GLU A 128 -10.02 12.13 -7.40
C GLU A 128 -9.91 13.04 -8.64
N PHE A 129 -9.61 12.45 -9.81
CA PHE A 129 -9.52 13.22 -11.05
C PHE A 129 -10.91 13.73 -11.52
N PRO A 130 -11.14 15.05 -11.61
CA PRO A 130 -12.41 15.62 -12.07
C PRO A 130 -12.62 15.52 -13.59
N ALA A 131 -11.58 15.13 -14.36
CA ALA A 131 -11.67 14.95 -15.82
C ALA A 131 -12.73 13.92 -16.26
N CYS A 132 -13.17 13.06 -15.34
CA CYS A 132 -14.19 12.06 -15.57
C CYS A 132 -15.60 12.60 -15.80
N GLU A 133 -15.91 13.79 -15.26
CA GLU A 133 -17.17 14.47 -15.56
C GLU A 133 -17.18 15.06 -16.99
N LEU A 134 -16.01 15.26 -17.60
CA LEU A 134 -15.87 15.86 -18.93
C LEU A 134 -16.06 14.83 -20.06
N PHE A 135 -15.60 13.58 -19.89
CA PHE A 135 -15.78 12.52 -20.90
C PHE A 135 -17.18 11.90 -20.89
N LYS A 136 -17.90 11.97 -19.76
CA LYS A 136 -19.31 11.51 -19.67
C LYS A 136 -20.29 12.38 -20.47
N LYS A 137 -19.86 13.55 -20.95
CA LYS A 137 -20.71 14.53 -21.64
C LYS A 137 -20.63 14.45 -23.18
N THR A 138 -19.95 13.45 -23.72
CA THR A 138 -19.90 13.16 -25.17
C THR A 138 -20.49 11.79 -25.42
#